data_AF-A0A954P271-F1
#
_entry.id   AF-A0A954P271-F1
#
_cell.length_a   1.000
_cell.length_b   1.000
_cell.length_c   1.000
_cell.angle_alpha   90.00
_cell.angle_beta   90.00
_cell.angle_gamma   90.00
#
_symmetry.space_group_name_H-M   'P 1'
#
loop_
_entity.id
_entity.type
_entity.pdbx_description
1 polymer ?
#
loop_
_entity_poly.entity_id
_entity_poly.type
_entity_poly.pdbx_seq_one_letter_code
_entity_poly.pdbx_strand_id
1 'polypeptide(L)'
;MKSLMMTAAAFAMSAVMFTGCSETEQLENAKQDLQEERQEAQQEIAEAEEEVAAARHEARRYPTEDNAEELSEAEREARETRREAQEDIREAEKEVNQQRQDVREEQREEAREAREERQENVRDKQAEINEAQAEVKQARNEVDDAQLKLKQAREQVTAAEKDLADAKNDGNEDLISNAEDGLEEARDKVKEAEETLQEKQQNLQEAEKELQNVQNQPAAESDDLIDNDPSL
;
A
#
# COMPACT_ATOMS: atom_id res chain seq x y z
N MET A 1 -38.11 38.13 -46.98
CA MET A 1 -37.36 36.96 -47.48
C MET A 1 -35.86 37.26 -47.40
N LYS A 2 -35.26 37.09 -46.23
CA LYS A 2 -33.80 37.05 -46.06
C LYS A 2 -33.47 35.70 -45.45
N SER A 3 -32.70 34.93 -46.20
CA SER A 3 -32.22 33.59 -45.90
C SER A 3 -31.31 33.65 -44.68
N LEU A 4 -31.76 33.13 -43.54
CA LEU A 4 -30.90 32.82 -42.40
C LEU A 4 -30.06 31.60 -42.80
N MET A 5 -28.76 31.80 -43.02
CA MET A 5 -27.83 30.71 -43.27
C MET A 5 -27.51 30.04 -41.94
N MET A 6 -27.99 28.80 -41.77
CA MET A 6 -27.48 27.86 -40.78
C MET A 6 -26.04 27.51 -41.13
N THR A 7 -25.08 28.09 -40.42
CA THR A 7 -23.69 27.60 -40.40
C THR A 7 -23.61 26.45 -39.42
N ALA A 8 -23.77 25.24 -39.94
CA ALA A 8 -23.38 24.01 -39.27
C ALA A 8 -21.85 24.03 -39.07
N ALA A 9 -21.41 24.21 -37.83
CA ALA A 9 -20.02 24.01 -37.46
C ALA A 9 -19.75 22.50 -37.40
N ALA A 10 -19.24 21.97 -38.51
CA ALA A 10 -18.72 20.61 -38.57
C ALA A 10 -17.39 20.56 -37.82
N PHE A 11 -17.42 20.12 -36.56
CA PHE A 11 -16.20 19.77 -35.84
C PHE A 11 -15.83 18.32 -36.11
N ALA A 12 -14.66 18.17 -36.73
CA ALA A 12 -14.03 16.90 -37.02
C ALA A 12 -13.69 16.20 -35.70
N MET A 13 -14.35 15.07 -35.43
CA MET A 13 -13.94 14.13 -34.39
C MET A 13 -12.59 13.54 -34.80
N SER A 14 -11.52 14.13 -34.27
CA SER A 14 -10.20 13.49 -34.27
C SER A 14 -10.28 12.26 -33.38
N ALA A 15 -10.37 11.10 -34.02
CA ALA A 15 -10.26 9.80 -33.39
C ALA A 15 -8.85 9.64 -32.80
N VAL A 16 -8.70 10.00 -31.52
CA VAL A 16 -7.57 9.56 -30.71
C VAL A 16 -7.94 8.18 -30.17
N MET A 17 -7.45 7.14 -30.85
CA MET A 17 -7.32 5.83 -30.24
C MET A 17 -6.17 5.89 -29.24
N PHE A 18 -6.46 5.86 -27.93
CA PHE A 18 -5.46 5.50 -26.94
C PHE A 18 -6.08 4.67 -25.82
N THR A 19 -5.40 3.58 -25.52
CA THR A 19 -5.71 2.58 -24.51
C THR A 19 -5.65 3.20 -23.11
N GLY A 20 -6.75 3.13 -22.36
CA GLY A 20 -6.80 3.29 -20.91
C GLY A 20 -6.68 4.73 -20.40
N CYS A 21 -7.69 5.55 -20.63
CA CYS A 21 -7.83 6.82 -19.91
C CYS A 21 -8.08 6.51 -18.43
N SER A 22 -7.09 6.82 -17.57
CA SER A 22 -7.25 6.80 -16.11
C SER A 22 -8.49 7.59 -15.70
N GLU A 23 -9.22 7.16 -14.65
CA GLU A 23 -10.45 7.84 -14.22
C GLU A 23 -10.20 9.33 -13.89
N THR A 24 -8.98 9.68 -13.50
CA THR A 24 -8.53 11.05 -13.33
C THR A 24 -8.56 11.89 -14.60
N GLU A 25 -8.20 11.29 -15.74
CA GLU A 25 -8.24 11.96 -17.06
C GLU A 25 -9.69 12.17 -17.52
N GLN A 26 -10.57 11.20 -17.24
CA GLN A 26 -12.01 11.33 -17.52
C GLN A 26 -12.65 12.46 -16.69
N LEU A 27 -12.24 12.60 -15.43
CA LEU A 27 -12.65 13.72 -14.58
C LEU A 27 -12.13 15.07 -15.06
N GLU A 28 -10.91 15.13 -15.60
CA GLU A 28 -10.36 16.36 -16.18
C GLU A 28 -11.11 16.77 -17.44
N ASN A 29 -11.39 15.81 -18.33
CA ASN A 29 -12.20 16.04 -19.53
C ASN A 29 -13.61 16.54 -19.16
N ALA A 30 -14.30 15.86 -18.23
CA ALA A 30 -15.64 16.30 -17.80
C ALA A 30 -15.65 17.72 -17.19
N LYS A 31 -14.59 18.11 -16.48
CA LYS A 31 -14.46 19.50 -15.96
C LYS A 31 -14.25 20.50 -17.09
N GLN A 32 -13.48 20.13 -18.11
CA GLN A 32 -13.29 20.94 -19.29
C GLN A 32 -14.61 21.10 -20.05
N ASP A 33 -15.34 20.01 -20.28
CA ASP A 33 -16.63 20.01 -20.95
C ASP A 33 -17.64 20.90 -20.20
N LEU A 34 -17.72 20.78 -18.86
CA LEU A 34 -18.55 21.67 -18.05
C LEU A 34 -18.14 23.15 -18.18
N GLN A 35 -16.85 23.43 -18.33
CA GLN A 35 -16.36 24.79 -18.51
C GLN A 35 -16.67 25.34 -19.91
N GLU A 36 -16.62 24.49 -20.93
CA GLU A 36 -17.02 24.81 -22.31
C GLU A 36 -18.53 25.08 -22.35
N GLU A 37 -19.35 24.18 -21.81
CA GLU A 37 -20.81 24.35 -21.73
C GLU A 37 -21.22 25.62 -20.99
N ARG A 38 -20.54 25.96 -19.89
CA ARG A 38 -20.80 27.22 -19.17
C ARG A 38 -20.48 28.45 -20.01
N GLN A 39 -19.48 28.38 -20.88
CA GLN A 39 -19.13 29.49 -21.76
C GLN A 39 -20.11 29.61 -22.92
N GLU A 40 -20.51 28.50 -23.52
CA GLU A 40 -21.50 28.46 -24.59
C GLU A 40 -22.86 28.98 -24.09
N ALA A 41 -23.36 28.43 -22.99
CA ALA A 41 -24.56 28.90 -22.29
C ALA A 41 -24.52 30.42 -21.98
N GLN A 42 -23.37 30.94 -21.54
CA GLN A 42 -23.23 32.38 -21.27
C GLN A 42 -23.32 33.23 -22.54
N GLN A 43 -22.76 32.76 -23.65
CA GLN A 43 -22.83 33.44 -24.93
C GLN A 43 -24.26 33.45 -25.46
N GLU A 44 -24.94 32.30 -25.47
CA GLU A 44 -26.32 32.20 -25.94
C GLU A 44 -27.29 33.06 -25.13
N ILE A 45 -27.14 33.08 -23.80
CA ILE A 45 -27.94 33.96 -22.94
C ILE A 45 -27.64 35.42 -23.23
N ALA A 46 -26.38 35.79 -23.45
CA ALA A 46 -26.00 37.18 -23.75
C ALA A 46 -26.58 37.65 -25.09
N GLU A 47 -26.54 36.80 -26.11
CA GLU A 47 -27.13 37.07 -27.43
C GLU A 47 -28.65 37.25 -27.32
N ALA A 48 -29.35 36.35 -26.63
CA ALA A 48 -30.80 36.47 -26.41
C ALA A 48 -31.18 37.72 -25.58
N GLU A 49 -30.35 38.10 -24.60
CA GLU A 49 -30.55 39.34 -23.83
C GLU A 49 -30.32 40.60 -24.66
N GLU A 50 -29.39 40.58 -25.63
CA GLU A 50 -29.18 41.66 -26.58
C GLU A 50 -30.40 41.85 -27.49
N GLU A 51 -31.00 40.76 -27.97
CA GLU A 51 -32.25 40.81 -28.76
C GLU A 51 -33.41 41.40 -27.97
N VAL A 52 -33.59 40.99 -26.71
CA VAL A 52 -34.59 41.60 -25.81
C VAL A 52 -34.32 43.10 -25.62
N ALA A 53 -33.06 43.49 -25.44
CA ALA A 53 -32.69 44.89 -25.27
C ALA A 53 -33.01 45.72 -26.53
N ALA A 54 -32.75 45.17 -27.71
CA ALA A 54 -33.07 45.78 -29.00
C ALA A 54 -34.58 45.95 -29.18
N ALA A 55 -35.36 44.88 -29.00
CA ALA A 55 -36.82 44.90 -29.08
C ALA A 55 -37.43 45.89 -28.08
N ARG A 56 -36.89 45.94 -26.86
CA ARG A 56 -37.33 46.89 -25.82
C ARG A 56 -37.05 48.34 -26.20
N HIS A 57 -35.89 48.61 -26.79
CA HIS A 57 -35.55 49.96 -27.25
C HIS A 57 -36.51 50.41 -28.37
N GLU A 58 -36.84 49.51 -29.30
CA GLU A 58 -37.78 49.78 -30.39
C GLU A 58 -39.20 50.05 -29.88
N ALA A 59 -39.74 49.16 -29.02
CA ALA A 59 -41.04 49.33 -28.38
C ALA A 59 -41.14 50.63 -27.57
N ARG A 60 -40.05 51.06 -26.92
CA ARG A 60 -40.01 52.33 -26.18
C ARG A 60 -40.00 53.54 -27.10
N ARG A 61 -39.31 53.45 -28.24
CA ARG A 61 -39.20 54.54 -29.21
C ARG A 61 -40.48 54.73 -30.00
N TYR A 62 -41.15 53.62 -30.34
CA TYR A 62 -42.41 53.59 -31.08
C TYR A 62 -43.37 52.60 -30.40
N PRO A 63 -44.29 53.08 -29.55
CA PRO A 63 -45.21 52.20 -28.83
C PRO A 63 -46.37 51.80 -29.74
N THR A 64 -46.17 50.74 -30.53
CA THR A 64 -47.19 50.06 -31.35
C THR A 64 -47.50 48.68 -30.77
N GLU A 65 -48.65 48.12 -31.16
CA GLU A 65 -49.01 46.73 -30.79
C GLU A 65 -47.97 45.75 -31.36
N ASP A 66 -47.57 45.91 -32.62
CA ASP A 66 -46.53 45.08 -33.27
C ASP A 66 -45.21 45.06 -32.46
N ASN A 67 -44.71 46.22 -32.03
CA ASN A 67 -43.45 46.28 -31.26
C ASN A 67 -43.60 45.71 -29.84
N ALA A 68 -44.81 45.73 -29.28
CA ALA A 68 -45.10 45.10 -27.99
C ALA A 68 -45.16 43.57 -28.13
N GLU A 69 -45.66 43.05 -29.26
CA GLU A 69 -45.63 41.62 -29.59
C GLU A 69 -44.19 41.13 -29.81
N GLU A 70 -43.38 41.84 -30.61
CA GLU A 70 -41.96 41.49 -30.84
C GLU A 70 -41.15 41.47 -29.53
N LEU A 71 -41.38 42.45 -28.64
CA LEU A 71 -40.75 42.43 -27.31
C LEU A 71 -41.20 41.22 -26.47
N SER A 72 -42.49 40.86 -26.52
CA SER A 72 -42.99 39.70 -25.80
C SER A 72 -42.45 38.38 -26.35
N GLU A 73 -42.22 38.30 -27.66
CA GLU A 73 -41.59 37.14 -28.32
C GLU A 73 -40.12 37.02 -27.92
N ALA A 74 -39.33 38.10 -28.05
CA ALA A 74 -37.94 38.11 -27.62
C ALA A 74 -37.78 37.78 -26.13
N GLU A 75 -38.64 38.31 -25.25
CA GLU A 75 -38.61 37.98 -23.82
C GLU A 75 -38.98 36.51 -23.54
N ARG A 76 -39.77 35.88 -24.42
CA ARG A 76 -40.10 34.46 -24.30
C ARG A 76 -38.94 33.59 -24.79
N GLU A 77 -38.37 33.89 -25.94
CA GLU A 77 -37.23 33.16 -26.50
C GLU A 77 -36.03 33.23 -25.53
N ALA A 78 -35.69 34.40 -25.01
CA ALA A 78 -34.62 34.54 -24.02
C ALA A 78 -34.87 33.75 -22.71
N ARG A 79 -36.13 33.53 -22.33
CA ARG A 79 -36.46 32.65 -21.19
C ARG A 79 -36.30 31.17 -21.53
N GLU A 80 -36.64 30.77 -22.75
CA GLU A 80 -36.47 29.40 -23.25
C GLU A 80 -34.97 29.08 -23.39
N THR A 81 -34.17 29.95 -24.04
CA THR A 81 -32.70 29.82 -24.13
C THR A 81 -32.05 29.72 -22.76
N ARG A 82 -32.41 30.60 -21.81
CA ARG A 82 -31.87 30.54 -20.44
C ARG A 82 -32.21 29.22 -19.75
N ARG A 83 -33.38 28.66 -20.03
CA ARG A 83 -33.81 27.40 -19.42
C ARG A 83 -33.02 26.22 -20.00
N GLU A 84 -32.87 26.15 -21.31
CA GLU A 84 -32.09 25.11 -22.00
C GLU A 84 -30.64 25.13 -21.54
N ALA A 85 -29.99 26.31 -21.59
CA ALA A 85 -28.64 26.52 -21.07
C ALA A 85 -28.46 26.10 -19.59
N GLN A 86 -29.50 26.28 -18.75
CA GLN A 86 -29.47 25.80 -17.36
C GLN A 86 -29.63 24.29 -17.23
N GLU A 87 -30.40 23.65 -18.12
CA GLU A 87 -30.55 22.20 -18.17
C GLU A 87 -29.25 21.54 -18.63
N ASP A 88 -28.56 22.09 -19.63
CA ASP A 88 -27.28 21.59 -20.15
C ASP A 88 -26.15 21.70 -19.11
N ILE A 89 -25.98 22.87 -18.49
CA ILE A 89 -25.02 23.04 -17.38
C ILE A 89 -25.30 22.04 -16.25
N ARG A 90 -26.57 21.79 -15.94
CA ARG A 90 -26.95 20.88 -14.85
C ARG A 90 -26.62 19.42 -15.20
N GLU A 91 -26.76 19.03 -16.47
CA GLU A 91 -26.37 17.71 -16.94
C GLU A 91 -24.85 17.53 -16.88
N ALA A 92 -24.07 18.50 -17.40
CA ALA A 92 -22.62 18.49 -17.31
C ALA A 92 -22.11 18.49 -15.85
N GLU A 93 -22.76 19.22 -14.93
CA GLU A 93 -22.45 19.18 -13.50
C GLU A 93 -22.69 17.80 -12.88
N LYS A 94 -23.73 17.09 -13.34
CA LYS A 94 -24.03 15.73 -12.87
C LYS A 94 -22.94 14.77 -13.34
N GLU A 95 -22.49 14.88 -14.59
CA GLU A 95 -21.40 14.05 -15.13
C GLU A 95 -20.10 14.27 -14.36
N VAL A 96 -19.70 15.53 -14.13
CA VAL A 96 -18.53 15.84 -13.29
C VAL A 96 -18.66 15.24 -11.89
N ASN A 97 -19.85 15.29 -11.28
CA ASN A 97 -20.07 14.72 -9.96
C ASN A 97 -20.00 13.19 -9.94
N GLN A 98 -20.44 12.52 -11.01
CA GLN A 98 -20.32 11.06 -11.16
C GLN A 98 -18.85 10.67 -11.32
N GLN A 99 -18.12 11.31 -12.24
CA GLN A 99 -16.69 11.06 -12.43
C GLN A 99 -15.87 11.33 -11.16
N ARG A 100 -16.25 12.32 -10.35
CA ARG A 100 -15.64 12.56 -9.04
C ARG A 100 -15.91 11.44 -8.03
N GLN A 101 -17.07 10.79 -8.10
CA GLN A 101 -17.39 9.66 -7.23
C GLN A 101 -16.59 8.44 -7.67
N ASP A 102 -16.53 8.15 -8.96
CA ASP A 102 -15.79 7.02 -9.53
C ASP A 102 -14.31 7.10 -9.12
N VAL A 103 -13.63 8.22 -9.39
CA VAL A 103 -12.23 8.44 -8.98
C VAL A 103 -12.02 8.26 -7.47
N ARG A 104 -13.00 8.66 -6.64
CA ARG A 104 -12.91 8.49 -5.18
C ARG A 104 -13.08 7.04 -4.75
N GLU A 105 -13.89 6.27 -5.45
CA GLU A 105 -14.07 4.84 -5.19
C GLU A 105 -12.83 4.06 -5.61
N GLU A 106 -12.26 4.33 -6.79
CA GLU A 106 -10.99 3.73 -7.24
C GLU A 106 -9.86 4.01 -6.24
N GLN A 107 -9.65 5.27 -5.86
CA GLN A 107 -8.63 5.64 -4.86
C GLN A 107 -8.84 4.95 -3.51
N ARG A 108 -10.09 4.70 -3.11
CA ARG A 108 -10.40 4.01 -1.85
C ARG A 108 -10.09 2.53 -1.93
N GLU A 109 -10.41 1.89 -3.04
CA GLU A 109 -10.08 0.48 -3.24
C GLU A 109 -8.57 0.28 -3.37
N GLU A 110 -7.86 1.13 -4.13
CA GLU A 110 -6.39 1.09 -4.18
C GLU A 110 -5.76 1.26 -2.78
N ALA A 111 -6.22 2.26 -2.02
CA ALA A 111 -5.74 2.48 -0.65
C ALA A 111 -6.05 1.29 0.28
N ARG A 112 -7.17 0.60 0.05
CA ARG A 112 -7.56 -0.58 0.80
C ARG A 112 -6.68 -1.77 0.45
N GLU A 113 -6.48 -2.06 -0.82
CA GLU A 113 -5.60 -3.14 -1.28
C GLU A 113 -4.17 -2.93 -0.78
N ALA A 114 -3.61 -1.73 -0.93
CA ALA A 114 -2.29 -1.38 -0.40
C ALA A 114 -2.21 -1.50 1.13
N ARG A 115 -3.33 -1.32 1.85
CA ARG A 115 -3.38 -1.53 3.30
C ARG A 115 -3.46 -3.02 3.66
N GLU A 116 -4.19 -3.81 2.90
CA GLU A 116 -4.31 -5.26 3.10
C GLU A 116 -2.95 -5.93 2.83
N GLU A 117 -2.26 -5.58 1.75
CA GLU A 117 -0.90 -6.05 1.42
C GLU A 117 0.11 -5.68 2.52
N ARG A 118 0.11 -4.42 2.99
CA ARG A 118 0.98 -4.01 4.10
C ARG A 118 0.70 -4.79 5.38
N GLN A 119 -0.56 -5.10 5.68
CA GLN A 119 -0.91 -5.90 6.87
C GLN A 119 -0.44 -7.35 6.74
N GLU A 120 -0.53 -7.94 5.55
CA GLU A 120 -0.01 -9.29 5.28
C GLU A 120 1.50 -9.33 5.46
N ASN A 121 2.23 -8.40 4.83
CA ASN A 121 3.68 -8.27 4.97
C ASN A 121 4.13 -8.14 6.44
N VAL A 122 3.42 -7.34 7.25
CA VAL A 122 3.71 -7.20 8.68
C VAL A 122 3.47 -8.51 9.43
N ARG A 123 2.39 -9.25 9.11
CA ARG A 123 2.10 -10.54 9.75
C ARG A 123 3.17 -11.57 9.42
N ASP A 124 3.58 -11.64 8.16
CA ASP A 124 4.60 -12.58 7.70
C ASP A 124 5.95 -12.29 8.35
N LYS A 125 6.37 -11.02 8.39
CA LYS A 125 7.60 -10.63 9.09
C LYS A 125 7.54 -10.92 10.59
N GLN A 126 6.39 -10.72 11.23
CA GLN A 126 6.22 -11.08 12.63
C GLN A 126 6.30 -12.61 12.84
N ALA A 127 5.80 -13.41 11.91
CA ALA A 127 5.91 -14.87 11.95
C ALA A 127 7.39 -15.31 11.80
N GLU A 128 8.12 -14.77 10.83
CA GLU A 128 9.56 -15.03 10.64
C GLU A 128 10.37 -14.70 11.91
N ILE A 129 10.11 -13.54 12.53
CA ILE A 129 10.78 -13.14 13.78
C ILE A 129 10.49 -14.15 14.90
N ASN A 130 9.23 -14.59 15.03
CA ASN A 130 8.84 -15.54 16.07
C ASN A 130 9.50 -16.90 15.88
N GLU A 131 9.61 -17.36 14.63
CA GLU A 131 10.29 -18.61 14.27
C GLU A 131 11.78 -18.54 14.61
N ALA A 132 12.48 -17.50 14.15
CA ALA A 132 13.90 -17.30 14.46
C ALA A 132 14.16 -17.17 15.98
N GLN A 133 13.26 -16.53 16.73
CA GLN A 133 13.36 -16.49 18.20
C GLN A 133 13.19 -17.87 18.84
N ALA A 134 12.31 -18.72 18.30
CA ALA A 134 12.12 -20.07 18.78
C ALA A 134 13.37 -20.94 18.53
N GLU A 135 14.00 -20.79 17.36
CA GLU A 135 15.25 -21.48 17.02
C GLU A 135 16.40 -21.07 17.93
N VAL A 136 16.60 -19.76 18.17
CA VAL A 136 17.60 -19.27 19.14
C VAL A 136 17.36 -19.86 20.53
N LYS A 137 16.09 -19.92 20.98
CA LYS A 137 15.75 -20.52 22.27
C LYS A 137 16.09 -22.01 22.30
N GLN A 138 15.79 -22.75 21.25
CA GLN A 138 16.15 -24.17 21.16
C GLN A 138 17.66 -24.36 21.21
N ALA A 139 18.42 -23.61 20.41
CA ALA A 139 19.88 -23.70 20.37
C ALA A 139 20.51 -23.39 21.74
N ARG A 140 19.97 -22.43 22.50
CA ARG A 140 20.40 -22.16 23.88
C ARG A 140 20.19 -23.35 24.80
N ASN A 141 19.03 -24.00 24.74
CA ASN A 141 18.77 -25.19 25.54
C ASN A 141 19.74 -26.33 25.18
N GLU A 142 20.04 -26.52 23.89
CA GLU A 142 21.02 -27.53 23.44
C GLU A 142 22.43 -27.24 23.97
N VAL A 143 22.84 -25.96 24.05
CA VAL A 143 24.10 -25.55 24.67
C VAL A 143 24.08 -25.86 26.17
N ASP A 144 23.01 -25.54 26.89
CA ASP A 144 22.89 -25.82 28.32
C ASP A 144 22.98 -27.34 28.62
N ASP A 145 22.30 -28.16 27.81
CA ASP A 145 22.36 -29.62 27.90
C ASP A 145 23.77 -30.15 27.63
N ALA A 146 24.47 -29.61 26.62
CA ALA A 146 25.84 -29.98 26.31
C ALA A 146 26.80 -29.59 27.44
N GLN A 147 26.62 -28.43 28.08
CA GLN A 147 27.39 -28.02 29.25
C GLN A 147 27.17 -28.96 30.44
N LEU A 148 25.93 -29.42 30.66
CA LEU A 148 25.62 -30.39 31.71
C LEU A 148 26.33 -31.72 31.46
N LYS A 149 26.30 -32.23 30.22
CA LYS A 149 27.02 -33.45 29.83
C LYS A 149 28.52 -33.32 30.03
N LEU A 150 29.11 -32.18 29.63
CA LEU A 150 30.53 -31.90 29.85
C LEU A 150 30.88 -31.90 31.34
N LYS A 151 30.04 -31.30 32.18
CA LYS A 151 30.23 -31.32 33.63
C LYS A 151 30.21 -32.76 34.17
N GLN A 152 29.23 -33.56 33.76
CA GLN A 152 29.13 -34.96 34.18
C GLN A 152 30.34 -35.80 33.73
N ALA A 153 30.83 -35.61 32.51
CA ALA A 153 32.03 -36.28 32.02
C ALA A 153 33.27 -35.91 32.85
N ARG A 154 33.41 -34.64 33.24
CA ARG A 154 34.51 -34.20 34.13
C ARG A 154 34.41 -34.80 35.53
N GLU A 155 33.20 -34.95 36.06
CA GLU A 155 32.98 -35.66 37.33
C GLU A 155 33.39 -37.15 37.24
N GLN A 156 33.14 -37.81 36.10
CA GLN A 156 33.60 -39.18 35.85
C GLN A 156 35.13 -39.27 35.80
N VAL A 157 35.82 -38.29 35.20
CA VAL A 157 37.29 -38.23 35.23
C VAL A 157 37.79 -38.14 36.67
N THR A 158 37.22 -37.26 37.49
CA THR A 158 37.62 -37.14 38.91
C THR A 158 37.39 -38.43 39.68
N ALA A 159 36.30 -39.15 39.42
CA ALA A 159 36.05 -40.45 40.03
C ALA A 159 37.08 -41.51 39.59
N ALA A 160 37.36 -41.61 38.29
CA ALA A 160 38.35 -42.53 37.75
C ALA A 160 39.78 -42.24 38.24
N GLU A 161 40.15 -40.95 38.40
CA GLU A 161 41.43 -40.55 38.99
C GLU A 161 41.56 -41.02 40.44
N LYS A 162 40.46 -40.98 41.21
CA LYS A 162 40.43 -41.49 42.57
C LYS A 162 40.56 -43.01 42.59
N ASP A 163 39.82 -43.73 41.75
CA ASP A 163 39.89 -45.19 41.67
C ASP A 163 41.31 -45.65 41.28
N LEU A 164 41.98 -44.93 40.38
CA LEU A 164 43.38 -45.18 40.03
C LEU A 164 44.33 -44.94 41.20
N ALA A 165 44.11 -43.88 41.99
CA ALA A 165 44.91 -43.61 43.18
C ALA A 165 44.73 -44.70 44.24
N ASP A 166 43.50 -45.15 44.47
CA ASP A 166 43.18 -46.23 45.41
C ASP A 166 43.81 -47.56 44.97
N ALA A 167 43.70 -47.93 43.68
CA ALA A 167 44.35 -49.11 43.11
C ALA A 167 45.89 -49.09 43.26
N LYS A 168 46.50 -47.92 43.07
CA LYS A 168 47.95 -47.73 43.28
C LYS A 168 48.36 -47.91 44.73
N ASN A 169 47.53 -47.47 45.68
CA ASN A 169 47.79 -47.67 47.11
C ASN A 169 47.68 -49.15 47.53
N ASP A 170 46.77 -49.90 46.92
CA ASP A 170 46.59 -51.33 47.18
C ASP A 170 47.70 -52.20 46.57
N GLY A 171 48.44 -51.66 45.59
CA GLY A 171 49.57 -52.34 44.94
C GLY A 171 49.17 -53.52 44.05
N ASN A 172 47.92 -53.58 43.62
CA ASN A 172 47.40 -54.62 42.73
C ASN A 172 47.48 -54.15 41.28
N GLU A 173 48.39 -54.77 40.51
CA GLU A 173 48.69 -54.41 39.12
C GLU A 173 47.47 -54.55 38.20
N ASP A 174 46.61 -55.55 38.41
CA ASP A 174 45.38 -55.74 37.64
C ASP A 174 44.36 -54.61 37.92
N LEU A 175 44.26 -54.14 39.16
CA LEU A 175 43.38 -53.02 39.51
C LEU A 175 43.89 -51.71 38.92
N ILE A 176 45.22 -51.52 38.89
CA ILE A 176 45.84 -50.34 38.28
C ILE A 176 45.51 -50.30 36.79
N SER A 177 45.73 -51.41 36.07
CA SER A 177 45.43 -51.48 34.63
C SER A 177 43.97 -51.14 34.33
N ASN A 178 43.03 -51.75 35.07
CA ASN A 178 41.60 -51.48 34.87
C ASN A 178 41.21 -50.02 35.18
N ALA A 179 41.85 -49.41 36.18
CA ALA A 179 41.58 -48.01 36.54
C ALA A 179 42.22 -47.02 35.54
N GLU A 180 43.35 -47.38 34.91
CA GLU A 180 43.93 -46.61 33.80
C GLU A 180 43.02 -46.63 32.57
N ASP A 181 42.49 -47.80 32.20
CA ASP A 181 41.52 -47.94 31.11
C ASP A 181 40.25 -47.11 31.38
N GLY A 182 39.72 -47.16 32.61
CA GLY A 182 38.55 -46.38 33.00
C GLY A 182 38.79 -44.87 32.99
N LEU A 183 40.00 -44.43 33.34
CA LEU A 183 40.41 -43.03 33.27
C LEU A 183 40.55 -42.56 31.81
N GLU A 184 41.08 -43.41 30.93
CA GLU A 184 41.13 -43.12 29.49
C GLU A 184 39.72 -42.98 28.92
N GLU A 185 38.81 -43.92 29.20
CA GLU A 185 37.41 -43.85 28.75
C GLU A 185 36.71 -42.56 29.27
N ALA A 186 36.95 -42.18 30.51
CA ALA A 186 36.38 -40.95 31.07
C ALA A 186 36.91 -39.68 30.38
N ARG A 187 38.20 -39.68 30.00
CA ARG A 187 38.81 -38.57 29.24
C ARG A 187 38.26 -38.48 27.83
N ASP A 188 38.04 -39.61 27.17
CA ASP A 188 37.40 -39.64 25.85
C ASP A 188 35.99 -39.06 25.89
N LYS A 189 35.19 -39.40 26.91
CA LYS A 189 33.86 -38.79 27.12
C LYS A 189 33.91 -37.28 27.32
N VAL A 190 34.95 -36.76 28.00
CA VAL A 190 35.14 -35.31 28.12
C VAL A 190 35.39 -34.70 26.75
N LYS A 191 36.27 -35.31 25.95
CA LYS A 191 36.59 -34.82 24.60
C LYS A 191 35.35 -34.80 23.71
N GLU A 192 34.57 -35.88 23.68
CA GLU A 192 33.30 -35.95 22.94
C GLU A 192 32.29 -34.88 23.39
N ALA A 193 32.19 -34.64 24.70
CA ALA A 193 31.31 -33.61 25.24
C ALA A 193 31.77 -32.19 24.91
N GLU A 194 33.10 -31.94 24.84
CA GLU A 194 33.66 -30.66 24.40
C GLU A 194 33.40 -30.41 22.91
N GLU A 195 33.59 -31.41 22.06
CA GLU A 195 33.27 -31.34 20.63
C GLU A 195 31.77 -31.06 20.42
N THR A 196 30.90 -31.76 21.14
CA THR A 196 29.44 -31.52 21.11
C THR A 196 29.10 -30.10 21.55
N LEU A 197 29.69 -29.62 22.64
CA LEU A 197 29.43 -28.25 23.13
C LEU A 197 29.87 -27.20 22.10
N GLN A 198 31.02 -27.41 21.45
CA GLN A 198 31.52 -26.51 20.41
C GLN A 198 30.54 -26.44 19.22
N GLU A 199 30.03 -27.58 18.76
CA GLU A 199 29.01 -27.65 17.71
C GLU A 199 27.75 -26.85 18.11
N LYS A 200 27.22 -27.08 19.32
CA LYS A 200 26.02 -26.37 19.79
C LYS A 200 26.22 -24.87 19.92
N GLN A 201 27.41 -24.43 20.32
CA GLN A 201 27.76 -23.01 20.34
C GLN A 201 27.79 -22.39 18.94
N GLN A 202 28.27 -23.13 17.93
CA GLN A 202 28.25 -22.66 16.54
C GLN A 202 26.81 -22.53 16.04
N ASN A 203 25.96 -23.54 16.26
CA ASN A 203 24.55 -23.49 15.88
C ASN A 203 23.82 -22.31 16.54
N LEU A 204 24.10 -22.02 17.82
CA LEU A 204 23.55 -20.85 18.50
C LEU A 204 23.99 -19.53 17.84
N GLN A 205 25.27 -19.41 17.48
CA GLN A 205 25.76 -18.21 16.78
C GLN A 205 25.12 -18.03 15.41
N GLU A 206 24.84 -19.12 14.69
CA GLU A 206 24.14 -19.08 13.41
C GLU A 206 22.69 -18.63 13.58
N ALA A 207 21.95 -19.22 14.53
CA ALA A 207 20.57 -18.83 14.84
C ALA A 207 20.48 -17.36 15.29
N GLU A 208 21.44 -16.86 16.09
CA GLU A 208 21.47 -15.45 16.50
C GLU A 208 21.73 -14.50 15.33
N LYS A 209 22.59 -14.88 14.37
CA LYS A 209 22.80 -14.12 13.14
C LYS A 209 21.56 -14.10 12.26
N GLU A 210 20.87 -15.23 12.15
CA GLU A 210 19.63 -15.33 11.37
C GLU A 210 18.54 -14.45 11.95
N LEU A 211 18.32 -14.49 13.27
CA LEU A 211 17.41 -13.58 13.96
C LEU A 211 17.78 -12.11 13.72
N GLN A 212 19.07 -11.77 13.79
CA GLN A 212 19.53 -10.42 13.51
C GLN A 212 19.28 -9.99 12.05
N ASN A 213 19.43 -10.92 11.10
CA ASN A 213 19.14 -10.65 9.68
C ASN A 213 17.64 -10.40 9.44
N VAL A 214 16.78 -11.23 10.03
CA VAL A 214 15.31 -11.07 9.93
C VAL A 214 14.86 -9.75 10.57
N GLN A 215 15.46 -9.35 11.70
CA GLN A 215 15.14 -8.07 12.36
C GLN A 215 15.64 -6.84 11.60
N ASN A 216 16.75 -6.95 10.87
CA ASN A 216 17.35 -5.84 10.12
C ASN A 216 16.92 -5.80 8.66
N GLN A 217 16.14 -6.77 8.17
CA GLN A 217 15.52 -6.64 6.87
C GLN A 217 14.53 -5.49 6.92
N PRO A 218 14.71 -4.42 6.10
CA PRO A 218 13.67 -3.44 5.97
C PRO A 218 12.42 -4.16 5.46
N ALA A 219 11.27 -3.91 6.09
CA ALA A 219 10.00 -4.13 5.41
C ALA A 219 10.10 -3.37 4.10
N ALA A 220 10.08 -4.08 2.96
CA ALA A 220 10.25 -3.47 1.66
C ALA A 220 9.28 -2.29 1.54
N GLU A 221 9.84 -1.11 1.29
CA GLU A 221 9.22 0.13 0.81
C GLU A 221 7.76 0.36 1.22
N SER A 222 7.57 1.08 2.33
CA SER A 222 6.30 1.75 2.64
C SER A 222 6.48 3.26 2.75
N ASP A 223 7.37 3.85 1.95
CA ASP A 223 7.79 5.26 2.10
C ASP A 223 7.33 6.19 0.97
N ASP A 224 6.41 5.78 0.09
CA ASP A 224 5.75 6.68 -0.84
C ASP A 224 4.24 6.42 -0.83
N LEU A 225 3.54 7.15 0.06
CA LEU A 225 2.20 7.73 -0.10
C LEU A 225 1.77 8.23 1.28
N ILE A 226 2.38 9.35 1.67
CA ILE A 226 1.95 10.19 2.77
C ILE A 226 0.45 10.48 2.59
N ASP A 227 -0.28 10.28 3.68
CA ASP A 227 -1.63 10.76 3.94
C ASP A 227 -1.94 12.08 3.22
N ASN A 228 -2.66 12.02 2.10
CA ASN A 228 -3.58 13.07 1.73
C ASN A 228 -4.97 12.51 1.97
N ASP A 229 -5.45 12.65 3.19
CA ASP A 229 -6.89 12.59 3.47
C ASP A 229 -7.51 13.89 2.93
N PRO A 230 -8.30 13.89 1.85
CA PRO A 230 -8.99 15.08 1.37
C PRO A 230 -10.26 15.41 2.19
N SER A 231 -10.44 14.81 3.38
CA SER A 231 -11.64 14.95 4.22
C SER A 231 -11.50 15.90 5.42
N LEU A 232 -10.46 16.73 5.47
CA LEU A 232 -10.32 17.85 6.42
C LEU A 232 -10.36 19.22 5.73
#